data_AF-T1CKM4-F1
#
_entry.id   AF-T1CKM4-F1
#
_cell.length_a   1.000
_cell.length_b   1.000
_cell.length_c   1.000
_cell.angle_alpha   90.00
_cell.angle_beta   90.00
_cell.angle_gamma   90.00
#
_symmetry.space_group_name_H-M   'P 1'
#
loop_
_entity.id
_entity.type
_entity.pdbx_description
1 polymer ?
#
loop_
_entity_poly.entity_id
_entity_poly.type
_entity_poly.pdbx_seq_one_letter_code
_entity_poly.pdbx_strand_id
1 'polypeptide(L)'
;MNQTLEQIAQALFKFWFVDFDPVRAKVGGRWEKGESMPGMPADMWDLWPSEFEESEIGEIPKGWRVRPVSSAVEVNPERRLGRGQEAPYVEMGNLPTSGARVTGWVRRPFGSGSRFQNGDVLVARITPCLENGKTAYVDFLEDTETGWGSTEFLVLRFKPPLPTQSMYLLARTAGFRA
;
A
#
# COMPACT_ATOMS: atom_id res chain seq x y z
N MET A 1 -6.99 -18.71 0.72
CA MET A 1 -5.50 -18.65 0.76
C MET A 1 -4.98 -17.22 0.68
N ASN A 2 -5.44 -16.38 -0.26
CA ASN A 2 -4.99 -14.98 -0.35
C ASN A 2 -5.25 -14.13 0.90
N GLN A 3 -6.36 -14.36 1.61
CA GLN A 3 -6.70 -13.61 2.82
C GLN A 3 -5.70 -13.85 3.97
N THR A 4 -5.27 -15.10 4.19
CA THR A 4 -4.31 -15.42 5.25
C THR A 4 -2.95 -14.79 4.99
N LEU A 5 -2.47 -14.83 3.74
CA LEU A 5 -1.21 -14.18 3.37
C LEU A 5 -1.29 -12.65 3.50
N GLU A 6 -2.43 -12.05 3.12
CA GLU A 6 -2.66 -10.63 3.34
C GLU A 6 -2.62 -10.26 4.82
N GLN A 7 -3.27 -11.07 5.68
CA GLN A 7 -3.26 -10.86 7.13
C GLN A 7 -1.84 -10.93 7.70
N ILE A 8 -1.02 -11.89 7.25
CA ILE A 8 0.39 -11.98 7.65
C ILE A 8 1.17 -10.73 7.20
N ALA A 9 1.00 -10.31 5.94
CA ALA A 9 1.67 -9.12 5.43
C ALA A 9 1.27 -7.84 6.17
N GLN A 10 -0.02 -7.68 6.48
CA GLN A 10 -0.53 -6.56 7.28
C GLN A 10 0.00 -6.58 8.70
N ALA A 11 0.03 -7.75 9.35
CA ALA A 11 0.56 -7.91 10.70
C ALA A 11 2.05 -7.55 10.76
N LEU A 12 2.86 -8.05 9.82
CA LEU A 12 4.28 -7.72 9.72
C LEU A 12 4.50 -6.24 9.44
N PHE A 13 3.73 -5.65 8.52
CA PHE A 13 3.84 -4.22 8.20
C PHE A 13 3.51 -3.35 9.41
N LYS A 14 2.44 -3.69 10.15
CA LYS A 14 2.06 -2.97 11.37
C LYS A 14 3.14 -3.09 12.43
N PHE A 15 3.58 -4.31 12.73
CA PHE A 15 4.61 -4.59 13.73
C PHE A 15 5.92 -3.84 13.43
N TRP A 16 6.36 -3.82 12.17
CA TRP A 16 7.61 -3.18 11.76
C TRP A 16 7.51 -1.66 11.57
N PHE A 17 6.49 -1.17 10.86
CA PHE A 17 6.46 0.20 10.35
C PHE A 17 5.40 1.11 11.00
N VAL A 18 4.55 0.57 11.88
CA VAL A 18 3.53 1.35 12.61
C VAL A 18 3.79 1.32 14.11
N ASP A 19 4.02 0.14 14.67
CA ASP A 19 4.25 -0.04 16.10
C ASP A 19 5.74 0.14 16.48
N PHE A 20 6.62 0.06 15.48
CA PHE A 20 8.08 0.11 15.61
C PHE A 20 8.63 -0.92 16.59
N ASP A 21 8.00 -2.09 16.68
CA ASP A 21 8.37 -3.12 17.64
C ASP A 21 9.83 -3.57 17.53
N PRO A 22 10.45 -3.63 16.33
CA PRO A 22 11.87 -3.93 16.26
C PRO A 22 12.76 -2.95 17.04
N VAL A 23 12.45 -1.65 16.96
CA VAL A 23 13.19 -0.60 17.67
C VAL A 23 12.90 -0.68 19.17
N ARG A 24 11.64 -0.92 19.55
CA ARG A 24 11.25 -1.12 20.97
C ARG A 24 11.88 -2.36 21.60
N ALA A 25 12.09 -3.42 20.82
CA ALA A 25 12.78 -4.63 21.28
C ALA A 25 14.26 -4.33 21.58
N LYS A 26 14.95 -3.60 20.69
CA LYS A 26 16.33 -3.16 20.90
C LYS A 26 16.48 -2.25 22.12
N VAL A 27 15.62 -1.23 22.25
CA VAL A 27 15.64 -0.31 23.41
C VAL A 27 15.38 -1.04 24.72
N GLY A 28 14.46 -2.01 24.71
CA GLY A 28 14.10 -2.78 25.90
C GLY A 28 15.06 -3.92 26.25
N GLY A 29 16.18 -4.09 25.54
CA GLY A 29 17.12 -5.21 25.75
C GLY A 29 16.51 -6.59 25.49
N ARG A 30 15.43 -6.66 24.68
CA ARG A 30 14.74 -7.92 24.32
C ARG A 30 15.35 -8.58 23.08
N TRP A 31 16.51 -8.10 22.63
CA TRP A 31 17.26 -8.58 21.47
C TRP A 31 18.73 -8.18 21.59
N GLU A 32 19.64 -9.11 21.28
CA GLU A 32 21.08 -8.85 21.15
C GLU A 32 21.56 -8.98 19.69
N LYS A 33 22.66 -8.31 19.36
CA LYS A 33 23.22 -8.33 18.00
C LYS A 33 23.60 -9.74 17.56
N GLY A 34 23.03 -10.18 16.44
CA GLY A 34 23.21 -11.53 15.90
C GLY A 34 22.10 -12.51 16.27
N GLU A 35 21.17 -12.13 17.14
CA GLU A 35 19.99 -12.94 17.44
C GLU A 35 18.95 -12.83 16.33
N SER A 36 18.28 -13.94 16.02
CA SER A 36 17.11 -13.96 15.16
C SER A 36 15.86 -14.07 16.03
N MET A 37 14.94 -13.11 15.92
CA MET A 37 13.60 -13.24 16.48
C MET A 37 12.61 -13.80 15.44
N PRO A 38 11.45 -14.34 15.87
CA PRO A 38 10.47 -14.90 14.96
C PRO A 38 10.09 -13.93 13.85
N GLY A 39 10.20 -14.37 12.60
CA GLY A 39 9.75 -13.63 11.43
C GLY A 39 10.78 -12.72 10.75
N MET A 40 12.04 -12.66 11.20
CA MET A 40 13.07 -11.90 10.48
C MET A 40 14.51 -12.43 10.75
N PRO A 41 15.35 -12.61 9.71
CA PRO A 41 16.77 -12.95 9.87
C PRO A 41 17.58 -11.88 10.64
N ALA A 42 18.64 -12.30 11.34
CA ALA A 42 19.44 -11.41 12.20
C ALA A 42 20.06 -10.20 11.48
N ASP A 43 20.50 -10.36 10.23
CA ASP A 43 21.06 -9.28 9.41
C ASP A 43 20.04 -8.17 9.11
N MET A 44 18.77 -8.53 8.99
CA MET A 44 17.69 -7.58 8.79
C MET A 44 17.32 -6.84 10.08
N TRP A 45 17.52 -7.47 11.24
CA TRP A 45 17.42 -6.80 12.54
C TRP A 45 18.47 -5.70 12.68
N ASP A 46 19.70 -5.92 12.20
CA ASP A 46 20.78 -4.93 12.24
C ASP A 46 20.45 -3.62 11.51
N LEU A 47 19.51 -3.63 10.56
CA LEU A 47 19.08 -2.44 9.81
C LEU A 47 18.23 -1.46 10.65
N TRP A 48 17.62 -1.93 11.75
CA TRP A 48 16.73 -1.09 12.56
C TRP A 48 17.53 -0.21 13.54
N PRO A 49 17.13 1.06 13.75
CA PRO A 49 17.66 1.89 14.82
C PRO A 49 17.48 1.22 16.20
N SER A 50 18.34 1.56 17.15
CA SER A 50 18.29 1.06 18.53
C SER A 50 17.80 2.10 19.55
N GLU A 51 17.23 3.21 19.08
CA GLU A 51 16.78 4.33 19.89
C GLU A 51 15.66 5.10 19.17
N PHE A 52 14.87 5.84 19.96
CA PHE A 52 13.82 6.75 19.48
C PHE A 52 14.28 8.20 19.57
N GLU A 53 13.65 9.07 18.80
CA GLU A 53 13.74 10.53 18.92
C GLU A 53 12.34 11.15 18.96
N GLU A 54 12.22 12.29 19.64
CA GLU A 54 10.97 13.05 19.74
C GLU A 54 10.62 13.70 18.39
N SER A 55 9.33 13.68 18.04
CA SER A 55 8.81 14.33 16.84
C SER A 55 7.42 14.94 17.06
N GLU A 56 6.93 15.66 16.06
CA GLU A 56 5.60 16.27 16.08
C GLU A 56 4.44 15.27 16.21
N ILE A 57 4.66 13.98 15.95
CA ILE A 57 3.67 12.89 16.09
C ILE A 57 4.00 11.91 17.23
N GLY A 58 4.90 12.30 18.14
CA GLY A 58 5.42 11.45 19.22
C GLY A 58 6.75 10.79 18.85
N GLU A 59 7.11 9.74 19.59
CA GLU A 59 8.38 9.03 19.39
C GLU A 59 8.44 8.32 18.03
N ILE A 60 9.51 8.57 17.27
CA ILE A 60 9.82 7.87 16.01
C ILE A 60 11.23 7.24 16.08
N PRO A 61 11.51 6.19 15.30
CA PRO A 61 12.87 5.62 15.26
C PRO A 61 13.89 6.67 14.86
N LYS A 62 15.05 6.69 15.53
CA LYS A 62 16.08 7.70 15.24
C LYS A 62 16.50 7.71 13.77
N GLY A 63 16.65 8.92 13.23
CA GLY A 63 17.01 9.16 11.83
C GLY A 63 15.85 9.01 10.84
N TRP A 64 14.65 8.63 11.30
CA TRP A 64 13.44 8.70 10.47
C TRP A 64 12.97 10.15 10.36
N ARG A 65 12.08 10.42 9.40
CA ARG A 65 11.53 11.77 9.18
C ARG A 65 10.04 11.72 9.07
N VAL A 66 9.36 12.59 9.81
CA VAL A 66 7.93 12.83 9.63
C VAL A 66 7.73 13.64 8.36
N ARG A 67 6.80 13.19 7.51
CA ARG A 67 6.37 13.94 6.33
C ARG A 67 4.87 13.78 6.12
N PRO A 68 4.19 14.81 5.58
CA PRO A 68 2.80 14.68 5.15
C PRO A 68 2.64 13.58 4.08
N VAL A 69 1.57 12.79 4.16
CA VAL A 69 1.24 11.75 3.17
C VAL A 69 1.16 12.33 1.75
N SER A 70 0.63 13.55 1.61
CA SER A 70 0.56 14.27 0.33
C SER A 70 1.92 14.52 -0.34
N SER A 71 3.00 14.57 0.44
CA SER A 71 4.36 14.70 -0.10
C SER A 71 4.85 13.37 -0.70
N ALA A 72 4.39 12.23 -0.15
CA ALA A 72 4.86 10.88 -0.46
C ALA A 72 3.99 10.15 -1.50
N VAL A 73 2.73 10.56 -1.65
CA VAL A 73 1.74 9.89 -2.51
C VAL A 73 1.35 10.79 -3.68
N GLU A 74 1.31 10.22 -4.88
CA GLU A 74 0.59 10.79 -6.01
C GLU A 74 -0.86 10.30 -5.99
N VAL A 75 -1.79 11.25 -6.03
CA VAL A 75 -3.23 10.98 -6.06
C VAL A 75 -3.74 11.22 -7.47
N ASN A 76 -4.44 10.23 -8.03
CA ASN A 76 -4.88 10.17 -9.41
C ASN A 76 -3.78 10.58 -10.40
N PRO A 77 -2.65 9.85 -10.43
CA PRO A 77 -1.57 10.16 -11.36
C PRO A 77 -2.07 10.25 -12.81
N GLU A 78 -1.56 11.20 -13.58
CA GLU A 78 -1.96 11.33 -14.98
C GLU A 78 -1.48 10.13 -15.80
N ARG A 79 -2.37 9.61 -16.64
CA ARG A 79 -2.11 8.48 -17.55
C ARG A 79 -2.77 8.73 -18.89
N ARG A 80 -2.12 8.25 -19.95
CA ARG A 80 -2.62 8.37 -21.33
C ARG A 80 -3.49 7.17 -21.68
N LEU A 81 -4.71 7.46 -22.13
CA LEU A 81 -5.61 6.50 -22.74
C LEU A 81 -6.61 7.25 -23.64
N GLY A 82 -6.62 6.94 -24.93
CA GLY A 82 -7.45 7.63 -25.93
C GLY A 82 -8.91 7.21 -25.84
N ARG A 83 -9.85 8.12 -26.08
CA ARG A 83 -11.29 7.78 -26.15
C ARG A 83 -11.52 6.75 -27.25
N GLY A 84 -12.27 5.69 -26.93
CA GLY A 84 -12.53 4.57 -27.84
C GLY A 84 -11.41 3.52 -27.90
N GLN A 85 -10.26 3.74 -27.25
CA GLN A 85 -9.17 2.78 -27.23
C GLN A 85 -9.53 1.57 -26.37
N GLU A 86 -9.39 0.36 -26.91
CA GLU A 86 -9.56 -0.91 -26.18
C GLU A 86 -8.48 -1.08 -25.10
N ALA A 87 -8.89 -1.12 -23.83
CA ALA A 87 -7.98 -1.28 -22.70
C ALA A 87 -8.61 -2.09 -21.56
N PRO A 88 -7.81 -2.68 -20.66
CA PRO A 88 -8.32 -3.40 -19.50
C PRO A 88 -9.16 -2.49 -18.61
N TYR A 89 -10.34 -2.97 -18.28
CA TYR A 89 -11.34 -2.30 -17.48
C TYR A 89 -11.60 -3.07 -16.20
N VAL A 90 -11.49 -2.39 -15.06
CA VAL A 90 -11.82 -2.91 -13.74
C VAL A 90 -13.09 -2.24 -13.24
N GLU A 91 -14.13 -3.04 -12.99
CA GLU A 91 -15.36 -2.57 -12.38
C GLU A 91 -15.26 -2.54 -10.84
N MET A 92 -16.15 -1.81 -10.18
CA MET A 92 -16.16 -1.67 -8.71
C MET A 92 -16.39 -3.00 -7.97
N GLY A 93 -17.06 -3.96 -8.60
CA GLY A 93 -17.24 -5.31 -8.07
C GLY A 93 -15.94 -6.09 -7.94
N ASN A 94 -14.92 -5.74 -8.74
CA ASN A 94 -13.66 -6.46 -8.83
C ASN A 94 -12.55 -5.90 -7.92
N LEU A 95 -12.86 -4.89 -7.10
CA LEU A 95 -12.02 -4.57 -5.94
C LEU A 95 -12.44 -5.47 -4.76
N PRO A 96 -11.52 -6.26 -4.23
CA PRO A 96 -11.79 -7.10 -3.08
C PRO A 96 -11.89 -6.26 -1.79
N THR A 97 -12.65 -6.79 -0.83
CA THR A 97 -12.56 -6.38 0.59
C THR A 97 -11.52 -7.20 1.36
N SER A 98 -11.02 -8.30 0.78
CA SER A 98 -9.93 -9.14 1.28
C SER A 98 -9.11 -9.74 0.13
N GLY A 99 -7.79 -9.75 0.29
CA GLY A 99 -6.82 -10.00 -0.77
C GLY A 99 -6.32 -8.71 -1.42
N ALA A 100 -5.12 -8.77 -2.00
CA ALA A 100 -4.46 -7.60 -2.58
C ALA A 100 -4.73 -7.39 -4.07
N ARG A 101 -5.22 -8.40 -4.78
CA ARG A 101 -5.33 -8.37 -6.24
C ARG A 101 -6.73 -8.04 -6.70
N VAL A 102 -6.81 -7.33 -7.83
CA VAL A 102 -8.04 -7.22 -8.61
C VAL A 102 -8.54 -8.62 -8.96
N THR A 103 -9.83 -8.89 -8.76
CA THR A 103 -10.41 -10.24 -8.91
C THR A 103 -10.88 -10.54 -10.34
N GLY A 104 -11.01 -9.52 -11.18
CA GLY A 104 -11.45 -9.67 -12.57
C GLY A 104 -11.34 -8.37 -13.36
N TRP A 105 -11.19 -8.49 -14.67
CA TRP A 105 -11.16 -7.37 -15.61
C TRP A 105 -11.56 -7.86 -17.01
N VAL A 106 -11.97 -6.91 -17.86
CA VAL A 106 -12.34 -7.17 -19.25
C VAL A 106 -11.71 -6.10 -20.15
N ARG A 107 -11.48 -6.38 -21.43
CA ARG A 107 -11.13 -5.31 -22.39
C ARG A 107 -12.40 -4.67 -22.93
N ARG A 108 -12.44 -3.34 -22.95
CA ARG A 108 -13.51 -2.54 -23.56
C ARG A 108 -13.02 -1.15 -23.94
N PRO A 109 -13.72 -0.44 -24.83
CA PRO A 109 -13.23 0.83 -25.35
C PRO A 109 -13.36 1.91 -24.28
N PHE A 110 -12.28 2.68 -24.09
CA PHE A 110 -12.23 3.72 -23.07
C PHE A 110 -13.31 4.79 -23.28
N GLY A 111 -14.18 4.93 -22.28
CA GLY A 111 -15.19 5.98 -22.23
C GLY A 111 -14.79 7.08 -21.25
N SER A 112 -15.18 6.89 -19.98
CA SER A 112 -14.84 7.74 -18.84
C SER A 112 -14.50 6.87 -17.64
N GLY A 113 -13.58 7.33 -16.79
CA GLY A 113 -13.13 6.54 -15.65
C GLY A 113 -11.76 6.93 -15.16
N SER A 114 -11.39 6.44 -13.97
CA SER A 114 -10.04 6.57 -13.44
C SER A 114 -9.08 5.68 -14.23
N ARG A 115 -7.88 6.19 -14.50
CA ARG A 115 -6.82 5.48 -15.24
C ARG A 115 -5.72 5.05 -14.29
N PHE A 116 -5.12 3.90 -14.53
CA PHE A 116 -4.10 3.33 -13.67
C PHE A 116 -3.11 2.47 -14.45
N GLN A 117 -1.97 2.20 -13.86
CA GLN A 117 -0.91 1.32 -14.36
C GLN A 117 -0.44 0.36 -13.27
N ASN A 118 0.37 -0.64 -13.64
CA ASN A 118 1.02 -1.50 -12.67
C ASN A 118 1.79 -0.68 -11.63
N GLY A 119 1.67 -1.09 -10.37
CA GLY A 119 2.21 -0.36 -9.22
C GLY A 119 1.27 0.67 -8.61
N ASP A 120 0.13 0.96 -9.22
CA ASP A 120 -0.90 1.80 -8.60
C ASP A 120 -1.76 0.98 -7.62
N VAL A 121 -2.35 1.66 -6.65
CA VAL A 121 -3.35 1.12 -5.70
C VAL A 121 -4.70 1.78 -5.98
N LEU A 122 -5.70 0.96 -6.26
CA LEU A 122 -7.08 1.39 -6.45
C LEU A 122 -7.78 1.35 -5.09
N VAL A 123 -8.43 2.44 -4.70
CA VAL A 123 -9.27 2.54 -3.49
C VAL A 123 -10.65 3.04 -3.90
N ALA A 124 -11.71 2.37 -3.45
CA ALA A 124 -13.06 2.89 -3.65
C ALA A 124 -13.30 4.12 -2.76
N ARG A 125 -13.66 5.26 -3.37
CA ARG A 125 -13.86 6.52 -2.63
C ARG A 125 -15.26 6.69 -2.00
N ILE A 126 -16.24 5.88 -2.42
CA ILE A 126 -17.63 6.00 -1.97
C ILE A 126 -17.88 5.18 -0.70
N THR A 127 -18.66 5.72 0.23
CA THR A 127 -19.18 4.98 1.38
C THR A 127 -20.36 4.10 0.94
N PRO A 128 -20.48 2.84 1.38
CA PRO A 128 -19.71 2.14 2.41
C PRO A 128 -18.44 1.43 1.90
N CYS A 129 -18.09 1.56 0.61
CA CYS A 129 -16.95 0.83 0.03
C CYS A 129 -15.59 1.24 0.61
N LEU A 130 -15.42 2.52 0.96
CA LEU A 130 -14.23 3.04 1.64
C LEU A 130 -14.02 2.37 3.01
N GLU A 131 -15.06 2.34 3.83
CA GLU A 131 -15.07 1.73 5.17
C GLU A 131 -14.83 0.22 5.09
N ASN A 132 -15.50 -0.45 4.14
CA ASN A 132 -15.32 -1.86 3.86
C ASN A 132 -13.95 -2.20 3.25
N GLY A 133 -13.14 -1.18 2.93
CA GLY A 133 -11.76 -1.32 2.48
C GLY A 133 -11.61 -1.91 1.09
N LYS A 134 -12.54 -1.64 0.17
CA LYS A 134 -12.39 -2.07 -1.22
C LYS A 134 -11.14 -1.45 -1.84
N THR A 135 -10.08 -2.25 -1.90
CA THR A 135 -8.73 -1.79 -2.26
C THR A 135 -7.98 -2.90 -2.99
N ALA A 136 -7.27 -2.57 -4.06
CA ALA A 136 -6.44 -3.51 -4.81
C ALA A 136 -5.13 -2.88 -5.29
N TYR A 137 -4.06 -3.65 -5.30
CA TYR A 137 -2.82 -3.36 -6.01
C TYR A 137 -2.93 -3.84 -7.47
N VAL A 138 -2.48 -3.01 -8.41
CA VAL A 138 -2.50 -3.31 -9.84
C VAL A 138 -1.20 -4.02 -10.23
N ASP A 139 -1.29 -5.30 -10.63
CA ASP A 139 -0.16 -6.14 -11.05
C ASP A 139 -0.45 -7.02 -12.28
N PHE A 140 -1.55 -6.76 -13.00
CA PHE A 140 -2.04 -7.63 -14.06
C PHE A 140 -1.95 -7.05 -15.48
N LEU A 141 -1.57 -5.77 -15.61
CA LEU A 141 -1.48 -5.11 -16.91
C LEU A 141 -0.21 -5.55 -17.65
N GLU A 142 -0.23 -5.51 -18.98
CA GLU A 142 0.98 -5.74 -19.79
C GLU A 142 1.92 -4.54 -19.68
N ASP A 143 3.23 -4.75 -19.56
CA ASP A 143 4.31 -3.74 -19.54
C ASP A 143 3.90 -2.34 -19.03
N THR A 144 3.77 -1.37 -19.96
CA THR A 144 3.39 0.03 -19.70
C THR A 144 1.94 0.34 -20.06
N GLU A 145 1.10 -0.69 -20.21
CA GLU A 145 -0.31 -0.54 -20.55
C GLU A 145 -1.06 0.27 -19.49
N THR A 146 -1.97 1.12 -19.95
CA THR A 146 -2.89 1.86 -19.08
C THR A 146 -4.21 1.11 -19.00
N GLY A 147 -4.57 0.66 -17.80
CA GLY A 147 -5.91 0.21 -17.47
C GLY A 147 -6.81 1.37 -17.07
N TRP A 148 -8.11 1.11 -17.02
CA TRP A 148 -9.10 2.07 -16.55
C TRP A 148 -10.22 1.40 -15.75
N GLY A 149 -11.02 2.17 -15.05
CA GLY A 149 -12.05 1.62 -14.18
C GLY A 149 -13.13 2.64 -13.82
N SER A 150 -13.86 2.36 -12.74
CA SER A 150 -14.88 3.27 -12.22
C SER A 150 -14.32 4.69 -11.97
N THR A 151 -15.15 5.71 -12.17
CA THR A 151 -14.86 7.09 -11.73
C THR A 151 -14.75 7.21 -10.21
N GLU A 152 -15.28 6.23 -9.48
CA GLU A 152 -15.23 6.15 -8.03
C GLU A 152 -13.95 5.50 -7.49
N PHE A 153 -12.96 5.25 -8.35
CA PHE A 153 -11.63 4.86 -7.89
C PHE A 153 -10.78 6.08 -7.62
N LEU A 154 -10.23 6.13 -6.41
CA LEU A 154 -9.04 6.89 -6.08
C LEU A 154 -7.82 6.04 -6.45
N VAL A 155 -6.97 6.56 -7.33
CA VAL A 155 -5.74 5.87 -7.75
C VAL A 155 -4.58 6.46 -6.97
N LEU A 156 -3.88 5.64 -6.20
CA LEU A 156 -2.80 6.07 -5.32
C LEU A 156 -1.49 5.42 -5.73
N ARG A 157 -0.41 6.19 -5.77
CA ARG A 157 0.94 5.67 -6.01
C ARG A 157 1.93 6.31 -5.06
N PHE A 158 2.78 5.50 -4.42
CA PHE A 158 3.92 6.06 -3.71
C PHE A 158 4.96 6.61 -4.70
N LYS A 159 5.50 7.78 -4.38
CA LYS A 159 6.62 8.39 -5.10
C LYS A 159 7.93 7.67 -4.76
N PRO A 160 8.88 7.58 -5.70
CA PRO A 160 10.22 7.14 -5.39
C PRO A 160 10.82 7.93 -4.20
N PRO A 161 11.59 7.29 -3.32
CA PRO A 161 12.09 5.91 -3.40
C PRO A 161 11.17 4.88 -2.71
N LEU A 162 9.95 5.24 -2.31
CA LEU A 162 9.09 4.35 -1.55
C LEU A 162 8.56 3.19 -2.41
N PRO A 163 8.60 1.93 -1.93
CA PRO A 163 8.07 0.78 -2.66
C PRO A 163 6.56 0.90 -2.86
N THR A 164 6.08 0.71 -4.10
CA THR A 164 4.66 0.87 -4.43
C THR A 164 3.76 -0.13 -3.71
N GLN A 165 4.23 -1.35 -3.45
CA GLN A 165 3.48 -2.37 -2.72
C GLN A 165 3.12 -1.92 -1.30
N SER A 166 4.00 -1.14 -0.65
CA SER A 166 3.74 -0.62 0.69
C SER A 166 2.55 0.34 0.72
N MET A 167 2.20 0.98 -0.40
CA MET A 167 1.01 1.82 -0.50
C MET A 167 -0.27 1.01 -0.26
N TYR A 168 -0.32 -0.23 -0.76
CA TYR A 168 -1.47 -1.10 -0.54
C TYR A 168 -1.62 -1.42 0.96
N LEU A 169 -0.52 -1.75 1.63
CA LEU A 169 -0.53 -2.04 3.07
C LEU A 169 -0.97 -0.82 3.88
N LEU A 170 -0.47 0.37 3.55
CA LEU A 170 -0.90 1.62 4.18
C LEU A 170 -2.40 1.88 3.94
N ALA A 171 -2.88 1.73 2.71
CA ALA A 171 -4.28 1.97 2.34
C ALA A 171 -5.27 1.02 3.02
N ARG A 172 -4.79 -0.12 3.54
CA ARG A 172 -5.59 -1.10 4.30
C ARG A 172 -5.60 -0.84 5.80
N THR A 173 -4.77 0.07 6.31
CA THR A 173 -4.79 0.43 7.74
C THR A 173 -6.08 1.17 8.11
N ALA A 174 -6.49 1.09 9.38
CA ALA A 174 -7.68 1.78 9.87
C ALA A 174 -7.50 3.31 9.84
N GLY A 175 -6.32 3.81 10.25
CA GLY A 175 -6.04 5.26 10.28
C GLY A 175 -6.05 5.92 8.89
N PHE A 176 -5.79 5.18 7.82
CA PHE A 176 -5.89 5.69 6.46
C PHE A 176 -7.34 5.75 5.95
N ARG A 177 -8.22 4.89 6.46
CA ARG A 177 -9.62 4.75 6.01
C ARG A 177 -10.63 5.52 6.87
N ALA A 178 -10.15 6.14 7.95
CA ALA A 178 -10.93 6.93 8.91
C ALA A 178 -11.20 8.36 8.42
#